data_AF-A0A6B3FZB3-F1
#
_entry.id   AF-A0A6B3FZB3-F1
#
_cell.length_a   1.000
_cell.length_b   1.000
_cell.length_c   1.000
_cell.angle_alpha   90.00
_cell.angle_beta   90.00
_cell.angle_gamma   90.00
#
_symmetry.space_group_name_H-M   'P 1'
#
loop_
_entity.id
_entity.type
_entity.pdbx_description
1 polymer ?
#
loop_
_entity_poly.entity_id
_entity_poly.type
_entity_poly.pdbx_seq_one_letter_code
_entity_poly.pdbx_strand_id
1 'polypeptide(L)'
;AAEEEYGERAPVWSGELYLELHRATYTTQAKTKQGNRRSEHLLREAELWATAAALRSPARRYPYERLDRVWKTVLLHQFHDILPGSSIAWVHREARDTYEEVRAELADLVAEAVTSLGAAEGLVALNSSPYERVQVIELDAEAAGVLPSGAHVQELGEGRAAVLARSPGLGAGLLDGAAVPEHAVTAETSDADAIVLDNGLLRIVVDGDGLVSSVHDLVAGREVLVPGARANLLQLHPDHPNHWDAWDIDRHYQNTRTDLTDADSVTLVE
;
A
#
# COMPACT_ATOMS: atom_id res chain seq x y z
N ALA A 1 -42.22 -15.03 -3.22
CA ALA A 1 -42.23 -14.26 -4.49
C ALA A 1 -41.25 -14.85 -5.51
N ALA A 2 -39.96 -14.46 -5.55
CA ALA A 2 -39.03 -14.99 -6.56
C ALA A 2 -38.80 -16.52 -6.45
N GLU A 3 -38.70 -17.05 -5.22
CA GLU A 3 -38.54 -18.48 -4.99
C GLU A 3 -39.77 -19.30 -5.46
N GLU A 4 -40.98 -18.79 -5.24
CA GLU A 4 -42.24 -19.40 -5.74
C GLU A 4 -42.37 -19.33 -7.26
N GLU A 5 -41.90 -18.26 -7.89
CA GLU A 5 -42.01 -18.05 -9.34
C GLU A 5 -41.07 -18.96 -10.14
N TYR A 6 -39.82 -19.09 -9.69
CA TYR A 6 -38.79 -19.79 -10.44
C TYR A 6 -38.58 -21.24 -10.00
N GLY A 7 -38.66 -21.54 -8.70
CA GLY A 7 -38.38 -22.87 -8.16
C GLY A 7 -37.08 -23.47 -8.71
N GLU A 8 -37.13 -24.73 -9.13
CA GLU A 8 -35.98 -25.45 -9.73
C GLU A 8 -35.52 -24.89 -11.09
N ARG A 9 -36.29 -23.98 -11.71
CA ARG A 9 -35.98 -23.37 -13.01
C ARG A 9 -35.31 -21.99 -12.88
N ALA A 10 -34.86 -21.63 -11.67
CA ALA A 10 -34.17 -20.37 -11.46
C ALA A 10 -32.89 -20.30 -12.33
N PRO A 11 -32.64 -19.18 -13.03
CA PRO A 11 -31.41 -18.99 -13.78
C PRO A 11 -30.22 -18.93 -12.82
N VAL A 12 -29.09 -19.49 -13.25
CA VAL A 12 -27.83 -19.49 -12.50
C VAL A 12 -26.85 -18.54 -13.17
N TRP A 13 -26.32 -17.58 -12.41
CA TRP A 13 -25.19 -16.75 -12.82
C TRP A 13 -23.93 -17.21 -12.11
N SER A 14 -22.83 -17.37 -12.84
CA SER A 14 -21.52 -17.74 -12.28
C SER A 14 -20.49 -16.70 -12.66
N GLY A 15 -20.02 -15.93 -11.67
CA GLY A 15 -19.05 -14.86 -11.84
C GLY A 15 -19.46 -13.57 -11.16
N GLU A 16 -18.79 -12.47 -11.52
CA GLU A 16 -19.12 -11.13 -11.07
C GLU A 16 -20.45 -10.66 -11.67
N LEU A 17 -21.31 -10.05 -10.86
CA LEU A 17 -22.43 -9.25 -11.34
C LEU A 17 -21.93 -7.83 -11.62
N TYR A 18 -21.23 -7.67 -12.74
CA TYR A 18 -20.59 -6.41 -13.09
C TYR A 18 -21.65 -5.32 -13.32
N LEU A 19 -21.58 -4.26 -12.53
CA LEU A 19 -22.42 -3.08 -12.71
C LEU A 19 -21.80 -2.23 -13.83
N GLU A 20 -22.49 -2.13 -14.96
CA GLU A 20 -22.02 -1.40 -16.15
C GLU A 20 -22.14 0.14 -16.03
N LEU A 21 -22.27 0.64 -14.81
CA LEU A 21 -22.49 2.02 -14.41
C LEU A 21 -21.63 2.31 -13.16
N HIS A 22 -21.50 3.56 -12.76
CA HIS A 22 -20.87 3.98 -11.51
C HIS A 22 -19.35 3.68 -11.42
N ARG A 23 -18.65 3.70 -12.55
CA ARG A 23 -17.22 3.34 -12.63
C ARG A 23 -16.28 4.36 -11.97
N ALA A 24 -16.66 5.63 -11.84
CA ALA A 24 -15.83 6.63 -11.14
C ALA A 24 -15.77 6.37 -9.63
N THR A 25 -16.70 5.58 -9.08
CA THR A 25 -16.64 5.18 -7.67
C THR A 25 -15.40 4.36 -7.32
N TYR A 26 -14.68 3.81 -8.31
CA TYR A 26 -13.42 3.11 -8.10
C TYR A 26 -12.25 4.06 -7.78
N THR A 27 -12.33 5.32 -8.21
CA THR A 27 -11.20 6.29 -8.12
C THR A 27 -11.52 7.53 -7.27
N THR A 28 -12.76 8.00 -7.25
CA THR A 28 -13.15 9.20 -6.47
C THR A 28 -12.81 9.04 -4.98
N GLN A 29 -12.52 10.15 -4.30
CA GLN A 29 -12.15 10.15 -2.87
C GLN A 29 -11.03 9.15 -2.50
N ALA A 30 -9.91 9.20 -3.24
CA ALA A 30 -8.77 8.29 -3.05
C ALA A 30 -8.26 8.22 -1.60
N LYS A 31 -8.26 9.34 -0.85
CA LYS A 31 -7.84 9.36 0.56
C LYS A 31 -8.74 8.52 1.47
N THR A 32 -10.05 8.50 1.22
CA THR A 32 -11.00 7.64 1.96
C THR A 32 -10.72 6.16 1.70
N LYS A 33 -10.47 5.79 0.43
CA LYS A 33 -10.14 4.42 0.03
C LYS A 33 -8.79 3.97 0.62
N GLN A 34 -7.78 4.83 0.61
CA GLN A 34 -6.50 4.61 1.27
C GLN A 34 -6.66 4.41 2.79
N GLY A 35 -7.47 5.27 3.43
CA GLY A 35 -7.83 5.14 4.83
C GLY A 35 -8.42 3.78 5.16
N ASN A 36 -9.48 3.37 4.43
CA ASN A 36 -10.09 2.05 4.58
C ASN A 36 -9.07 0.92 4.48
N ARG A 37 -8.26 0.92 3.41
CA ARG A 37 -7.29 -0.17 3.18
C ARG A 37 -6.22 -0.23 4.26
N ARG A 38 -5.76 0.92 4.78
CA ARG A 38 -4.81 0.96 5.90
C ARG A 38 -5.45 0.46 7.19
N SER A 39 -6.68 0.85 7.48
CA SER A 39 -7.42 0.39 8.64
C SER A 39 -7.71 -1.12 8.60
N GLU A 40 -8.06 -1.70 7.45
CA GLU A 40 -8.21 -3.15 7.27
C GLU A 40 -6.95 -3.92 7.66
N HIS A 41 -5.79 -3.48 7.18
CA HIS A 41 -4.51 -4.11 7.53
C HIS A 41 -4.20 -3.95 9.02
N LEU A 42 -4.34 -2.73 9.56
CA LEU A 42 -4.04 -2.46 10.97
C LEU A 42 -4.99 -3.18 11.93
N LEU A 43 -6.26 -3.37 11.57
CA LEU A 43 -7.20 -4.18 12.35
C LEU A 43 -6.70 -5.61 12.48
N ARG A 44 -6.30 -6.21 11.34
CA ARG A 44 -5.73 -7.55 11.32
C ARG A 44 -4.46 -7.65 12.18
N GLU A 45 -3.59 -6.64 12.11
CA GLU A 45 -2.37 -6.59 12.91
C GLU A 45 -2.66 -6.43 14.40
N ALA A 46 -3.56 -5.52 14.77
CA ALA A 46 -3.99 -5.30 16.14
C ALA A 46 -4.59 -6.57 16.75
N GLU A 47 -5.46 -7.27 16.03
CA GLU A 47 -6.03 -8.53 16.51
C GLU A 47 -4.99 -9.64 16.66
N LEU A 48 -4.08 -9.77 15.68
CA LEU A 48 -3.00 -10.75 15.73
C LEU A 48 -2.13 -10.55 16.98
N TRP A 49 -1.60 -9.34 17.17
CA TRP A 49 -0.69 -9.06 18.27
C TRP A 49 -1.39 -9.05 19.61
N ALA A 50 -2.61 -8.52 19.70
CA ALA A 50 -3.41 -8.56 20.93
C ALA A 50 -3.77 -9.99 21.34
N THR A 51 -4.05 -10.87 20.39
CA THR A 51 -4.29 -12.30 20.65
C THR A 51 -3.01 -12.98 21.15
N ALA A 52 -1.88 -12.75 20.48
CA ALA A 52 -0.59 -13.28 20.92
C ALA A 52 -0.26 -12.83 22.35
N ALA A 53 -0.43 -11.53 22.65
CA ALA A 53 -0.22 -10.95 23.97
C ALA A 53 -1.12 -11.60 25.03
N ALA A 54 -2.42 -11.75 24.75
CA ALA A 54 -3.36 -12.36 25.69
C ALA A 54 -3.04 -13.84 25.98
N LEU A 55 -2.47 -14.57 25.01
CA LEU A 55 -2.09 -15.98 25.17
C LEU A 55 -0.74 -16.18 25.86
N ARG A 56 0.16 -15.19 25.79
CA ARG A 56 1.55 -15.30 26.27
C ARG A 56 1.80 -14.55 27.57
N SER A 57 1.01 -13.52 27.86
CA SER A 57 1.20 -12.64 29.01
C SER A 57 0.00 -12.75 29.95
N PRO A 58 0.10 -13.48 31.08
CA PRO A 58 -1.04 -13.75 31.97
C PRO A 58 -1.74 -12.50 32.52
N ALA A 59 -1.04 -11.36 32.56
CA ALA A 59 -1.56 -10.09 33.03
C ALA A 59 -2.35 -9.32 31.95
N ARG A 60 -2.27 -9.72 30.67
CA ARG A 60 -2.87 -9.00 29.54
C ARG A 60 -4.16 -9.69 29.11
N ARG A 61 -5.24 -8.92 29.01
CA ARG A 61 -6.51 -9.38 28.44
C ARG A 61 -6.63 -8.92 26.99
N TYR A 62 -7.34 -9.70 26.18
CA TYR A 62 -7.68 -9.30 24.82
C TYR A 62 -8.61 -8.06 24.87
N PRO A 63 -8.31 -6.97 24.12
CA PRO A 63 -9.01 -5.69 24.21
C PRO A 63 -10.31 -5.70 23.38
N TYR A 64 -11.24 -6.60 23.72
CA TYR A 64 -12.45 -6.88 22.94
C TYR A 64 -13.30 -5.63 22.68
N GLU A 65 -13.59 -4.84 23.71
CA GLU A 65 -14.48 -3.66 23.59
C GLU A 65 -13.90 -2.57 22.68
N ARG A 66 -12.58 -2.39 22.68
CA ARG A 66 -11.90 -1.43 21.79
C ARG A 66 -11.97 -1.92 20.34
N LEU A 67 -11.61 -3.17 20.10
CA LEU A 67 -11.62 -3.76 18.76
C LEU A 67 -13.03 -3.83 18.17
N ASP A 68 -14.05 -4.23 18.94
CA ASP A 68 -15.45 -4.24 18.50
C ASP A 68 -15.93 -2.85 18.05
N ARG A 69 -15.60 -1.80 18.82
CA ARG A 69 -15.91 -0.42 18.44
C ARG A 69 -15.21 -0.04 17.14
N VAL A 70 -13.90 -0.27 17.03
CA VAL A 70 -13.12 0.13 15.85
C VAL A 70 -13.57 -0.63 14.60
N TRP A 71 -13.86 -1.93 14.70
CA TRP A 71 -14.45 -2.71 13.61
C TRP A 71 -15.76 -2.11 13.12
N LYS A 72 -16.68 -1.79 14.04
CA LYS A 72 -17.95 -1.16 13.68
C LYS A 72 -17.75 0.20 13.01
N THR A 73 -16.79 1.00 13.48
CA THR A 73 -16.44 2.27 12.84
C THR A 73 -15.93 2.07 11.41
N VAL A 74 -15.02 1.13 11.17
CA VAL A 74 -14.51 0.84 9.82
C VAL A 74 -15.63 0.34 8.92
N LEU A 75 -16.44 -0.63 9.39
CA LEU A 75 -17.56 -1.18 8.62
C LEU A 75 -18.63 -0.12 8.28
N LEU A 76 -18.89 0.82 9.19
CA LEU A 76 -19.75 1.97 8.89
C LEU A 76 -19.21 2.78 7.71
N HIS A 77 -17.90 3.02 7.67
CA HIS A 77 -17.26 3.77 6.59
C HIS A 77 -17.08 2.97 5.29
N GLN A 78 -17.38 1.67 5.31
CA GLN A 78 -17.52 0.82 4.11
C GLN A 78 -18.92 0.90 3.49
N PHE A 79 -19.81 1.73 4.02
CA PHE A 79 -21.12 1.96 3.43
C PHE A 79 -20.99 2.40 1.96
N HIS A 80 -21.95 1.98 1.13
CA HIS A 80 -21.90 2.10 -0.34
C HIS A 80 -21.91 3.54 -0.86
N ASP A 81 -22.15 4.54 -0.01
CA ASP A 81 -21.98 5.95 -0.38
C ASP A 81 -20.75 6.61 0.23
N ILE A 82 -20.12 5.98 1.23
CA ILE A 82 -18.95 6.54 1.93
C ILE A 82 -17.67 6.09 1.24
N LEU A 83 -17.41 4.77 1.21
CA LEU A 83 -16.19 4.21 0.62
C LEU A 83 -16.13 4.41 -0.90
N PRO A 84 -17.24 4.19 -1.65
CA PRO A 84 -17.31 4.53 -3.07
C PRO A 84 -17.08 6.02 -3.34
N GLY A 85 -17.29 6.90 -2.35
CA GLY A 85 -16.95 8.32 -2.44
C GLY A 85 -18.01 9.15 -3.15
N SER A 86 -19.27 8.75 -2.99
CA SER A 86 -20.46 9.34 -3.61
C SER A 86 -21.33 10.18 -2.66
N SER A 87 -20.89 10.33 -1.40
CA SER A 87 -21.53 11.20 -0.41
C SER A 87 -21.25 12.70 -0.66
N ILE A 88 -21.83 13.56 0.18
CA ILE A 88 -21.51 14.98 0.20
C ILE A 88 -20.13 15.25 0.81
N ALA A 89 -19.53 16.40 0.46
CA ALA A 89 -18.17 16.77 0.89
C ALA A 89 -17.92 16.74 2.41
N TRP A 90 -18.94 16.96 3.23
CA TRP A 90 -18.82 16.86 4.70
C TRP A 90 -18.52 15.44 5.16
N VAL A 91 -19.24 14.45 4.62
CA VAL A 91 -19.03 13.02 4.91
C VAL A 91 -17.61 12.60 4.53
N HIS A 92 -17.05 13.12 3.44
CA HIS A 92 -15.66 12.82 3.06
C HIS A 92 -14.61 13.47 3.96
N ARG A 93 -14.91 14.60 4.60
CA ARG A 93 -14.01 15.17 5.63
C ARG A 93 -14.04 14.29 6.86
N GLU A 94 -15.24 14.01 7.37
CA GLU A 94 -15.45 13.16 8.53
C GLU A 94 -14.81 11.77 8.36
N ALA A 95 -15.05 11.12 7.23
CA ALA A 95 -14.45 9.82 6.95
C ALA A 95 -12.91 9.82 7.01
N ARG A 96 -12.26 10.89 6.51
CA ARG A 96 -10.80 11.00 6.56
C ARG A 96 -10.30 11.20 7.98
N ASP A 97 -10.95 12.08 8.73
CA ASP A 97 -10.60 12.37 10.12
C ASP A 97 -10.80 11.11 10.98
N THR A 98 -11.92 10.40 10.81
CA THR A 98 -12.20 9.13 11.50
C THR A 98 -11.19 8.04 11.14
N TYR A 99 -10.75 7.92 9.88
CA TYR A 99 -9.71 6.94 9.53
C TYR A 99 -8.37 7.24 10.18
N GLU A 100 -7.99 8.51 10.37
CA GLU A 100 -6.78 8.87 11.11
C GLU A 100 -6.89 8.53 12.60
N GLU A 101 -8.05 8.77 13.22
CA GLU A 101 -8.32 8.38 14.61
C GLU A 101 -8.27 6.85 14.78
N VAL A 102 -8.91 6.10 13.88
CA VAL A 102 -8.86 4.63 13.84
C VAL A 102 -7.41 4.15 13.71
N ARG A 103 -6.63 4.77 12.83
CA ARG A 103 -5.22 4.41 12.62
C ARG A 103 -4.40 4.61 13.89
N ALA A 104 -4.56 5.74 14.57
CA ALA A 104 -3.87 6.04 15.82
C ALA A 104 -4.25 5.02 16.92
N GLU A 105 -5.53 4.74 17.11
CA GLU A 105 -5.98 3.79 18.13
C GLU A 105 -5.47 2.36 17.86
N LEU A 106 -5.45 1.92 16.60
CA LEU A 106 -4.94 0.60 16.23
C LEU A 106 -3.41 0.52 16.41
N ALA A 107 -2.68 1.58 16.06
CA ALA A 107 -1.23 1.64 16.29
C ALA A 107 -0.91 1.53 17.79
N ASP A 108 -1.67 2.22 18.65
CA ASP A 108 -1.53 2.12 20.11
C ASP A 108 -1.83 0.69 20.60
N LEU A 109 -2.90 0.06 20.10
CA LEU A 109 -3.24 -1.33 20.44
C LEU A 109 -2.12 -2.31 20.07
N VAL A 110 -1.53 -2.14 18.89
CA VAL A 110 -0.38 -2.94 18.43
C VAL A 110 0.82 -2.71 19.33
N ALA A 111 1.17 -1.46 19.61
CA ALA A 111 2.30 -1.11 20.47
C ALA A 111 2.13 -1.70 21.88
N GLU A 112 0.97 -1.50 22.53
CA GLU A 112 0.68 -2.06 23.84
C GLU A 112 0.81 -3.60 23.87
N ALA A 113 0.30 -4.27 22.83
CA ALA A 113 0.36 -5.73 22.74
C ALA A 113 1.81 -6.21 22.57
N VAL A 114 2.57 -5.60 21.67
CA VAL A 114 3.96 -5.95 21.37
C VAL A 114 4.87 -5.69 22.58
N THR A 115 4.73 -4.54 23.25
CA THR A 115 5.47 -4.25 24.49
C THR A 115 5.22 -5.32 25.56
N SER A 116 3.97 -5.80 25.68
CA SER A 116 3.61 -6.83 26.66
C SER A 116 4.14 -8.22 26.34
N LEU A 117 4.53 -8.48 25.09
CA LEU A 117 5.17 -9.73 24.66
C LEU A 117 6.66 -9.76 25.00
N GLY A 118 7.21 -8.64 25.51
CA GLY A 118 8.62 -8.46 25.80
C GLY A 118 9.34 -7.92 24.58
N ALA A 119 9.88 -6.71 24.69
CA ALA A 119 10.78 -6.17 23.67
C ALA A 119 12.17 -6.79 23.85
N ALA A 120 12.79 -7.19 22.73
CA ALA A 120 14.25 -7.26 22.69
C ALA A 120 14.80 -5.85 22.91
N GLU A 121 16.00 -5.72 23.49
CA GLU A 121 16.71 -4.43 23.46
C GLU A 121 16.94 -4.04 21.99
N GLY A 122 16.51 -2.85 21.58
CA GLY A 122 16.66 -2.33 20.21
C GLY A 122 15.37 -2.33 19.38
N LEU A 123 15.52 -2.21 18.06
CA LEU A 123 14.40 -2.16 17.11
C LEU A 123 14.01 -3.57 16.65
N VAL A 124 12.71 -3.80 16.48
CA VAL A 124 12.17 -5.06 15.97
C VAL A 124 11.24 -4.81 14.78
N ALA A 125 11.42 -5.58 13.71
CA ALA A 125 10.50 -5.63 12.60
C ALA A 125 9.44 -6.71 12.85
N LEU A 126 8.18 -6.30 12.84
CA LEU A 126 7.04 -7.20 13.03
C LEU A 126 6.51 -7.67 11.67
N ASN A 127 6.26 -8.96 11.55
CA ASN A 127 5.70 -9.57 10.35
C ASN A 127 4.36 -10.22 10.65
N SER A 128 3.31 -9.54 10.18
CA SER A 128 1.94 -10.00 10.32
C SER A 128 1.53 -11.05 9.29
N SER A 129 2.35 -11.30 8.25
CA SER A 129 2.12 -12.34 7.22
C SER A 129 2.43 -13.75 7.75
N PRO A 130 1.74 -14.81 7.27
CA PRO A 130 2.07 -16.20 7.64
C PRO A 130 3.39 -16.73 7.05
N TYR A 131 4.06 -15.97 6.17
CA TYR A 131 5.30 -16.38 5.53
C TYR A 131 6.48 -15.53 6.02
N GLU A 132 7.69 -16.11 5.97
CA GLU A 132 8.92 -15.32 6.15
C GLU A 132 8.94 -14.17 5.13
N ARG A 133 9.39 -13.00 5.60
CA ARG A 133 9.45 -11.80 4.79
C ARG A 133 10.83 -11.15 4.92
N VAL A 134 11.35 -10.72 3.78
CA VAL A 134 12.51 -9.84 3.65
C VAL A 134 12.01 -8.56 3.02
N GLN A 135 12.25 -7.42 3.66
CA GLN A 135 11.74 -6.13 3.20
C GLN A 135 12.66 -5.00 3.62
N VAL A 136 12.83 -4.00 2.76
CA VAL A 136 13.49 -2.74 3.13
C VAL A 136 12.50 -1.91 3.96
N ILE A 137 12.93 -1.51 5.15
CA ILE A 137 12.17 -0.63 6.06
C ILE A 137 12.89 0.72 6.10
N GLU A 138 12.14 1.79 5.87
CA GLU A 138 12.60 3.15 6.10
C GLU A 138 12.43 3.51 7.58
N LEU A 139 13.49 4.04 8.16
CA LEU A 139 13.57 4.54 9.52
C LEU A 139 13.68 6.05 9.49
N ASP A 140 12.96 6.72 10.38
CA ASP A 140 13.20 8.12 10.67
C ASP A 140 14.55 8.31 11.41
N ALA A 141 14.94 9.58 11.60
CA ALA A 141 16.22 9.90 12.24
C ALA A 141 16.32 9.40 13.69
N GLU A 142 15.20 9.31 14.41
CA GLU A 142 15.18 8.82 15.80
C GLU A 142 15.44 7.30 15.82
N ALA A 143 14.68 6.54 15.03
CA ALA A 143 14.84 5.10 14.93
C ALA A 143 16.21 4.71 14.33
N ALA A 144 16.67 5.41 13.29
CA ALA A 144 17.99 5.18 12.70
C ALA A 144 19.12 5.35 13.74
N GLY A 145 18.98 6.31 14.66
CA GLY A 145 19.94 6.55 15.74
C GLY A 145 20.04 5.43 16.79
N VAL A 146 19.08 4.49 16.83
CA VAL A 146 19.08 3.32 17.72
C VAL A 146 19.88 2.15 17.14
N LEU A 147 20.16 2.17 15.84
CA LEU A 147 20.91 1.08 15.19
C LEU A 147 22.34 0.96 15.73
N PRO A 148 22.88 -0.27 15.83
CA PRO A 148 24.23 -0.48 16.30
C PRO A 148 25.27 0.08 15.32
N SER A 149 26.44 0.45 15.85
CA SER A 149 27.58 0.86 15.03
C SER A 149 27.99 -0.25 14.06
N GLY A 150 28.11 0.08 12.77
CA GLY A 150 28.45 -0.87 11.71
C GLY A 150 27.24 -1.52 11.01
N ALA A 151 26.01 -1.08 11.33
CA ALA A 151 24.81 -1.49 10.61
C ALA A 151 24.90 -1.19 9.10
N HIS A 152 24.47 -2.14 8.27
CA HIS A 152 24.31 -1.95 6.83
C HIS A 152 23.01 -1.20 6.55
N VAL A 153 23.14 0.07 6.16
CA VAL A 153 22.03 0.97 5.86
C VAL A 153 22.28 1.74 4.56
N GLN A 154 21.20 2.17 3.92
CA GLN A 154 21.21 3.19 2.88
C GLN A 154 20.70 4.50 3.48
N GLU A 155 21.50 5.55 3.45
CA GLU A 155 21.12 6.88 3.95
C GLU A 155 20.13 7.54 2.97
N LEU A 156 18.99 8.03 3.47
CA LEU A 156 17.91 8.62 2.67
C LEU A 156 17.83 10.17 2.86
N GLY A 157 18.87 10.78 3.42
CA GLY A 157 18.86 12.21 3.76
C GLY A 157 18.00 12.53 4.99
N GLU A 158 18.20 13.74 5.54
CA GLU A 158 17.56 14.20 6.79
C GLU A 158 17.76 13.26 8.00
N GLY A 159 18.83 12.45 7.98
CA GLY A 159 19.13 11.44 9.00
C GLY A 159 18.27 10.18 8.94
N ARG A 160 17.41 10.03 7.91
CA ARG A 160 16.63 8.81 7.65
C ARG A 160 17.53 7.73 7.06
N ALA A 161 17.16 6.47 7.30
CA ALA A 161 17.89 5.32 6.78
C ALA A 161 16.95 4.21 6.30
N ALA A 162 17.27 3.57 5.17
CA ALA A 162 16.69 2.31 4.76
C ALA A 162 17.54 1.14 5.26
N VAL A 163 16.89 0.15 5.86
CA VAL A 163 17.53 -1.05 6.39
C VAL A 163 16.78 -2.30 5.93
N LEU A 164 17.52 -3.36 5.58
CA LEU A 164 16.91 -4.63 5.22
C LEU A 164 16.46 -5.38 6.49
N ALA A 165 15.17 -5.62 6.61
CA ALA A 165 14.58 -6.41 7.68
C ALA A 165 14.29 -7.84 7.20
N ARG A 166 14.54 -8.82 8.06
CA ARG A 166 14.08 -10.21 7.89
C ARG A 166 13.29 -10.63 9.11
N SER A 167 12.10 -11.17 8.88
CA SER A 167 11.21 -11.58 9.97
C SER A 167 10.48 -12.89 9.61
N PRO A 168 10.40 -13.87 10.54
CA PRO A 168 9.62 -15.07 10.31
C PRO A 168 8.12 -14.75 10.18
N GLY A 169 7.36 -15.68 9.62
CA GLY A 169 5.91 -15.53 9.53
C GLY A 169 5.25 -15.44 10.91
N LEU A 170 4.29 -14.52 11.07
CA LEU A 170 3.57 -14.22 12.33
C LEU A 170 4.52 -13.96 13.51
N GLY A 171 5.67 -13.34 13.25
CA GLY A 171 6.72 -13.17 14.24
C GLY A 171 7.47 -11.84 14.12
N ALA A 172 8.56 -11.74 14.86
CA ALA A 172 9.42 -10.57 14.91
C ALA A 172 10.84 -10.94 14.53
N GLY A 173 11.54 -10.03 13.84
CA GLY A 173 12.98 -10.11 13.60
C GLY A 173 13.68 -8.89 14.19
N LEU A 174 14.89 -9.07 14.71
CA LEU A 174 15.71 -7.95 15.16
C LEU A 174 16.08 -7.07 13.95
N LEU A 175 15.99 -5.77 14.13
CA LEU A 175 16.38 -4.79 13.12
C LEU A 175 17.69 -4.13 13.57
N ASP A 176 18.80 -4.82 13.31
CA ASP A 176 20.16 -4.43 13.71
C ASP A 176 21.06 -4.02 12.53
N GLY A 177 20.52 -4.06 11.30
CA GLY A 177 21.27 -3.78 10.08
C GLY A 177 22.33 -4.83 9.74
N ALA A 178 22.26 -6.06 10.28
CA ALA A 178 23.17 -7.13 9.89
C ALA A 178 22.84 -7.72 8.51
N ALA A 179 21.60 -7.58 8.05
CA ALA A 179 21.17 -8.14 6.77
C ALA A 179 21.59 -7.26 5.58
N VAL A 180 22.11 -7.89 4.54
CA VAL A 180 22.53 -7.25 3.28
C VAL A 180 21.67 -7.79 2.14
N PRO A 181 21.20 -6.95 1.18
CA PRO A 181 20.46 -7.43 0.03
C PRO A 181 21.33 -8.32 -0.86
N GLU A 182 20.78 -9.48 -1.27
CA GLU A 182 21.44 -10.38 -2.24
C GLU A 182 21.61 -9.72 -3.61
N HIS A 183 20.65 -8.87 -3.97
CA HIS A 183 20.56 -8.14 -5.23
C HIS A 183 20.42 -6.64 -4.94
N ALA A 184 21.52 -6.02 -4.50
CA ALA A 184 21.56 -4.57 -4.28
C ALA A 184 21.30 -3.82 -5.60
N VAL A 185 20.52 -2.73 -5.54
CA VAL A 185 20.28 -1.87 -6.70
C VAL A 185 21.47 -0.94 -6.90
N THR A 186 21.99 -0.88 -8.11
CA THR A 186 22.91 0.15 -8.57
C THR A 186 22.16 1.15 -9.45
N ALA A 187 22.49 2.43 -9.31
CA ALA A 187 21.94 3.48 -10.14
C ALA A 187 23.07 4.26 -10.83
N GLU A 188 22.94 4.47 -12.14
CA GLU A 188 23.87 5.28 -12.93
C GLU A 188 23.11 6.20 -13.89
N THR A 189 23.70 7.35 -14.20
CA THR A 189 23.21 8.23 -15.27
C THR A 189 24.02 7.93 -16.53
N SER A 190 23.32 7.54 -17.59
CA SER A 190 23.92 7.29 -18.89
C SER A 190 24.35 8.58 -19.60
N ASP A 191 25.15 8.45 -20.67
CA ASP A 191 25.57 9.59 -21.52
C ASP A 191 24.39 10.35 -22.17
N ALA A 192 23.19 9.76 -22.19
CA ALA A 192 21.98 10.36 -22.74
C ALA A 192 21.05 10.93 -21.65
N ASP A 193 21.59 11.21 -20.45
CA ASP A 193 20.87 11.68 -19.27
C ASP A 193 19.75 10.75 -18.76
N ALA A 194 19.69 9.51 -19.25
CA ALA A 194 18.78 8.48 -18.75
C ALA A 194 19.32 7.83 -17.47
N ILE A 195 18.44 7.53 -16.52
CA ILE A 195 18.78 6.82 -15.28
C ILE A 195 18.63 5.32 -15.50
N VAL A 196 19.68 4.56 -15.23
CA VAL A 196 19.69 3.10 -15.30
C VAL A 196 19.71 2.54 -13.88
N LEU A 197 18.69 1.75 -13.55
CA LEU A 197 18.57 1.01 -12.29
C LEU A 197 18.78 -0.48 -12.57
N ASP A 198 19.73 -1.10 -11.89
CA ASP A 198 20.08 -2.51 -12.12
C ASP A 198 20.28 -3.24 -10.79
N ASN A 199 19.76 -4.45 -10.64
CA ASN A 199 20.00 -5.30 -9.46
C ASN A 199 20.45 -6.73 -9.82
N GLY A 200 20.88 -6.95 -11.05
CA GLY A 200 21.25 -8.26 -11.59
C GLY A 200 20.06 -9.18 -11.93
N LEU A 201 18.83 -8.79 -11.60
CA LEU A 201 17.60 -9.50 -11.97
C LEU A 201 16.81 -8.71 -13.03
N LEU A 202 16.67 -7.41 -12.81
CA LEU A 202 16.05 -6.46 -13.71
C LEU A 202 17.02 -5.32 -13.99
N ARG A 203 16.96 -4.81 -15.22
CA ARG A 203 17.53 -3.52 -15.60
C ARG A 203 16.43 -2.61 -16.11
N ILE A 204 16.23 -1.47 -15.46
CA ILE A 204 15.21 -0.48 -15.78
C ILE A 204 15.89 0.79 -16.27
N VAL A 205 15.40 1.35 -17.37
CA VAL A 205 15.87 2.63 -17.90
C VAL A 205 14.74 3.66 -17.81
N VAL A 206 14.99 4.77 -17.13
CA VAL A 206 14.11 5.94 -17.07
C VAL A 206 14.72 7.02 -17.96
N ASP A 207 13.98 7.46 -18.97
CA ASP A 207 14.44 8.48 -19.92
C ASP A 207 14.34 9.90 -19.33
N GLY A 208 14.82 10.90 -20.10
CA GLY A 208 14.78 12.30 -19.70
C GLY A 208 13.38 12.89 -19.56
N ASP A 209 12.35 12.19 -20.07
CA ASP A 209 10.94 12.55 -19.91
C ASP A 209 10.34 11.96 -18.61
N GLY A 210 11.12 11.19 -17.85
CA GLY A 210 10.71 10.53 -16.62
C GLY A 210 9.92 9.24 -16.86
N LEU A 211 9.91 8.75 -18.10
CA LEU A 211 9.18 7.56 -18.49
C LEU A 211 10.09 6.34 -18.49
N VAL A 212 9.50 5.19 -18.18
CA VAL A 212 10.24 3.93 -18.18
C VAL A 212 10.34 3.46 -19.63
N SER A 213 11.51 3.62 -20.23
CA SER A 213 11.78 3.31 -21.65
C SER A 213 12.23 1.88 -21.88
N SER A 214 12.73 1.19 -20.85
CA SER A 214 13.08 -0.23 -20.89
C SER A 214 12.89 -0.89 -19.53
N VAL A 215 12.40 -2.12 -19.53
CA VAL A 215 12.39 -3.03 -18.37
C VAL A 215 12.90 -4.38 -18.85
N HIS A 216 14.21 -4.58 -18.76
CA HIS A 216 14.85 -5.80 -19.20
C HIS A 216 14.90 -6.83 -18.07
N ASP A 217 14.28 -7.98 -18.29
CA ASP A 217 14.40 -9.15 -17.43
C ASP A 217 15.71 -9.88 -17.76
N LEU A 218 16.69 -9.80 -16.85
CA LEU A 218 18.02 -10.37 -17.03
C LEU A 218 18.01 -11.90 -16.81
N VAL A 219 17.04 -12.42 -16.09
CA VAL A 219 16.88 -13.86 -15.85
C VAL A 219 16.29 -14.54 -17.08
N ALA A 220 15.24 -13.95 -17.66
CA ALA A 220 14.62 -14.43 -18.88
C ALA A 220 15.33 -13.96 -20.17
N GLY A 221 16.23 -12.98 -20.07
CA GLY A 221 16.98 -12.42 -21.19
C GLY A 221 16.09 -11.70 -22.21
N ARG A 222 15.10 -10.93 -21.76
CA ARG A 222 14.13 -10.26 -22.65
C ARG A 222 13.71 -8.88 -22.19
N GLU A 223 13.36 -8.04 -23.15
CA GLU A 223 12.59 -6.82 -22.91
C GLU A 223 11.15 -7.19 -22.50
N VAL A 224 10.64 -6.53 -21.45
CA VAL A 224 9.26 -6.71 -20.96
C VAL A 224 8.31 -5.76 -21.68
N LEU A 225 8.79 -4.57 -22.05
CA LEU A 225 7.98 -3.59 -22.76
C LEU A 225 7.73 -3.97 -24.23
N VAL A 226 6.59 -3.53 -24.75
CA VAL A 226 6.30 -3.66 -26.18
C VAL A 226 7.30 -2.80 -26.96
N PRO A 227 7.85 -3.27 -28.12
CA PRO A 227 8.81 -2.48 -28.89
C PRO A 227 8.31 -1.05 -29.19
N GLY A 228 9.10 -0.06 -28.79
CA GLY A 228 8.78 1.37 -28.96
C GLY A 228 7.80 1.95 -27.95
N ALA A 229 7.30 1.16 -26.99
CA ALA A 229 6.45 1.65 -25.91
C ALA A 229 7.29 2.19 -24.75
N ARG A 230 6.71 3.16 -24.04
CA ARG A 230 7.20 3.65 -22.73
C ARG A 230 6.14 3.38 -21.67
N ALA A 231 6.56 2.94 -20.49
CA ALA A 231 5.70 2.69 -19.34
C ALA A 231 5.70 3.88 -18.37
N ASN A 232 4.82 3.82 -17.36
CA ASN A 232 4.61 4.89 -16.38
C ASN A 232 4.16 6.24 -16.98
N LEU A 233 3.52 6.22 -18.17
CA LEU A 233 2.96 7.41 -18.78
C LEU A 233 1.74 7.90 -18.00
N LEU A 234 1.84 9.07 -17.40
CA LEU A 234 0.72 9.75 -16.79
C LEU A 234 -0.11 10.45 -17.87
N GLN A 235 -1.44 10.36 -17.76
CA GLN A 235 -2.37 10.94 -18.71
C GLN A 235 -3.45 11.73 -17.98
N LEU A 236 -3.71 12.95 -18.45
CA LEU A 236 -4.84 13.76 -17.99
C LEU A 236 -6.04 13.53 -18.90
N HIS A 237 -7.17 13.18 -18.32
CA HIS A 237 -8.43 12.99 -19.03
C HIS A 237 -9.44 14.05 -18.59
N PRO A 238 -10.09 14.76 -19.53
CA PRO A 238 -11.27 15.56 -19.21
C PRO A 238 -12.39 14.63 -18.73
N ASP A 239 -12.84 14.83 -17.50
CA ASP A 239 -13.89 14.01 -16.88
C ASP A 239 -15.19 14.81 -16.79
N HIS A 240 -16.07 14.57 -17.77
CA HIS A 240 -17.37 15.22 -17.91
C HIS A 240 -18.41 14.14 -18.24
N PRO A 241 -18.88 13.38 -17.23
CA PRO A 241 -19.92 12.38 -17.44
C PRO A 241 -21.26 13.06 -17.73
N ASN A 242 -22.17 12.35 -18.40
CA ASN A 242 -23.51 12.83 -18.70
C ASN A 242 -24.38 12.96 -17.44
N HIS A 243 -24.14 12.09 -16.46
CA HIS A 243 -24.84 12.03 -15.19
C HIS A 243 -23.87 11.76 -14.05
N TRP A 244 -24.19 12.29 -12.86
CA TRP A 244 -23.57 11.98 -11.58
C TRP A 244 -22.03 12.00 -11.56
N ASP A 245 -21.45 13.21 -11.49
CA ASP A 245 -20.01 13.47 -11.51
C ASP A 245 -19.15 12.60 -10.56
N ALA A 246 -19.67 12.22 -9.39
CA ALA A 246 -18.93 11.40 -8.42
C ALA A 246 -19.05 9.88 -8.66
N TRP A 247 -20.01 9.46 -9.50
CA TRP A 247 -20.31 8.06 -9.72
C TRP A 247 -19.83 7.58 -11.08
N ASP A 248 -20.04 8.35 -12.14
CA ASP A 248 -19.81 7.88 -13.51
C ASP A 248 -18.52 8.42 -14.14
N ILE A 249 -17.92 7.56 -14.97
CA ILE A 249 -16.99 7.94 -16.01
C ILE A 249 -17.47 7.32 -17.31
N ASP A 250 -17.80 8.16 -18.27
CA ASP A 250 -18.38 7.74 -19.54
C ASP A 250 -17.30 7.43 -20.56
N ARG A 251 -17.52 6.41 -21.40
CA ARG A 251 -16.54 5.90 -22.37
C ARG A 251 -15.86 6.98 -23.24
N HIS A 252 -16.52 8.10 -23.53
CA HIS A 252 -15.95 9.18 -24.32
C HIS A 252 -14.76 9.89 -23.67
N TYR A 253 -14.51 9.70 -22.37
CA TYR A 253 -13.29 10.19 -21.70
C TYR A 253 -11.99 9.72 -22.39
N GLN A 254 -12.06 8.60 -23.12
CA GLN A 254 -10.93 8.02 -23.86
C GLN A 254 -10.60 8.79 -25.15
N ASN A 255 -11.54 9.58 -25.67
CA ASN A 255 -11.40 10.27 -26.95
C ASN A 255 -10.46 11.47 -26.87
N THR A 256 -10.30 12.06 -25.68
CA THR A 256 -9.43 13.22 -25.44
C THR A 256 -8.57 12.95 -24.22
N ARG A 257 -7.26 13.11 -24.36
CA ARG A 257 -6.31 13.01 -23.26
C ARG A 257 -5.08 13.86 -23.55
N THR A 258 -4.39 14.24 -22.49
CA THR A 258 -3.07 14.87 -22.57
C THR A 258 -2.06 13.91 -21.96
N ASP A 259 -1.14 13.43 -22.78
CA ASP A 259 0.00 12.62 -22.33
C ASP A 259 1.02 13.56 -21.66
N LEU A 260 1.47 13.22 -20.45
CA LEU A 260 2.47 14.00 -19.72
C LEU A 260 3.86 13.44 -20.03
N THR A 261 4.53 14.03 -21.03
CA THR A 261 5.86 13.61 -21.50
C THR A 261 6.94 14.66 -21.32
N ASP A 262 6.58 15.87 -20.89
CA ASP A 262 7.52 16.99 -20.81
C ASP A 262 7.89 17.22 -19.34
N ALA A 263 8.75 16.36 -18.79
CA ALA A 263 9.22 16.50 -17.42
C ALA A 263 10.15 17.71 -17.29
N ASP A 264 9.94 18.55 -16.26
CA ASP A 264 10.84 19.68 -15.96
C ASP A 264 12.21 19.21 -15.49
N SER A 265 12.26 18.08 -14.77
CA SER A 265 13.50 17.45 -14.29
C SER A 265 13.29 15.99 -13.95
N VAL A 266 14.30 15.17 -14.23
CA VAL A 266 14.38 13.77 -13.80
C VAL A 266 15.69 13.60 -13.04
N THR A 267 15.61 13.28 -11.76
CA THR A 267 16.79 13.21 -10.88
C THR A 267 16.77 11.94 -10.05
N LEU A 268 17.93 11.30 -9.94
CA LEU A 268 18.15 10.24 -8.95
C LEU A 268 18.21 10.89 -7.55
N VAL A 269 17.38 10.39 -6.63
CA VAL A 269 17.27 10.95 -5.26
C VAL A 269 18.03 10.08 -4.26
N GLU A 270 17.78 8.77 -4.25
CA GLU A 270 18.29 7.78 -3.29
C GLU A 270 18.62 6.45 -4.00
#